data_AF-A0A2V8JSN1-F1
#
_entry.id   AF-A0A2V8JSN1-F1
#
_cell.length_a   1.000
_cell.length_b   1.000
_cell.length_c   1.000
_cell.angle_alpha   90.00
_cell.angle_beta   90.00
_cell.angle_gamma   90.00
#
_symmetry.space_group_name_H-M   'P 1'
#
loop_
_entity.id
_entity.type
_entity.pdbx_description
1 polymer ?
#
loop_
_entity_poly.entity_id
_entity_poly.type
_entity_poly.pdbx_seq_one_letter_code
_entity_poly.pdbx_strand_id
1 'polypeptide(L)'
;MAHEHDVNAISYKTYMMTWFWLLVMTMLALGLGYAPIAERLKALLLVCTTLAKILLIASIFMHLRYERINLIMITLAPLVLAIILFSFTFPETLGSASHVISVR
;
A
#
# COMPACT_ATOMS: atom_id res chain seq x y z
N MET A 1 -27.46 24.01 -28.26
CA MET A 1 -26.28 23.12 -28.40
C MET A 1 -25.19 23.46 -27.37
N ALA A 2 -25.53 23.60 -26.07
CA ALA A 2 -24.56 24.04 -25.05
C ALA A 2 -24.87 23.51 -23.63
N HIS A 3 -25.38 22.29 -23.49
CA HIS A 3 -25.77 21.74 -22.18
C HIS A 3 -25.39 20.26 -21.97
N GLU A 4 -24.28 19.80 -22.56
CA GLU A 4 -23.84 18.38 -22.46
C GLU A 4 -22.42 18.19 -21.89
N HIS A 5 -21.74 19.26 -21.47
CA HIS A 5 -20.32 19.20 -21.05
C HIS A 5 -20.08 19.00 -19.53
N ASP A 6 -21.11 18.95 -18.69
CA ASP A 6 -20.94 18.88 -17.23
C ASP A 6 -21.04 17.46 -16.65
N VAL A 7 -21.62 16.50 -17.38
CA VAL A 7 -21.85 15.13 -16.86
C VAL A 7 -20.58 14.29 -16.86
N ASN A 8 -19.63 14.54 -17.77
CA ASN A 8 -18.35 13.83 -17.83
C ASN A 8 -17.29 14.35 -16.83
N ALA A 9 -17.40 15.58 -16.35
CA ALA A 9 -16.41 16.17 -15.45
C ALA A 9 -16.44 15.57 -14.03
N ILE A 10 -17.60 15.07 -13.59
CA ILE A 10 -17.78 14.51 -12.24
C ILE A 10 -17.00 13.19 -12.07
N SER A 11 -16.90 12.36 -13.12
CA SER A 11 -16.18 11.08 -13.05
C SER A 11 -14.65 11.27 -13.11
N TYR A 12 -14.18 12.24 -13.89
CA TYR A 12 -12.74 12.53 -14.02
C TYR A 12 -12.13 13.07 -12.72
N LYS A 13 -12.84 13.95 -11.99
CA LYS A 13 -12.35 14.48 -10.71
C LYS A 13 -12.10 13.39 -9.68
N THR A 14 -13.01 12.42 -9.56
CA THR A 14 -12.87 11.29 -8.63
C THR A 14 -11.68 10.41 -9.01
N TYR A 15 -11.49 10.13 -10.30
CA TYR A 15 -10.35 9.35 -10.77
C TYR A 15 -9.01 10.06 -10.50
N MET A 16 -8.93 11.36 -10.79
CA MET A 16 -7.74 12.18 -10.50
C MET A 16 -7.44 12.26 -9.00
N MET A 17 -8.47 12.41 -8.15
CA MET A 17 -8.33 12.40 -6.70
C MET A 17 -7.80 11.05 -6.20
N THR A 18 -8.34 9.94 -6.71
CA THR A 18 -7.87 8.57 -6.40
C THR A 18 -6.41 8.38 -6.77
N TRP A 19 -6.04 8.78 -7.99
CA TRP A 19 -4.67 8.68 -8.49
C TRP A 19 -3.69 9.47 -7.61
N PHE A 20 -4.04 10.71 -7.25
CA PHE A 20 -3.22 11.54 -6.40
C PHE A 20 -3.03 10.92 -5.00
N TRP A 21 -4.10 10.38 -4.43
CA TRP A 21 -4.06 9.77 -3.10
C TRP A 21 -3.25 8.45 -3.08
N LEU A 22 -3.30 7.67 -4.17
CA LEU A 22 -2.43 6.50 -4.39
C LEU A 22 -0.95 6.89 -4.56
N LEU A 23 -0.69 8.00 -5.25
CA LEU A 23 0.66 8.54 -5.42
C LEU A 23 1.24 8.96 -4.07
N VAL A 24 0.48 9.72 -3.27
CA VAL A 24 0.89 10.14 -1.91
C VAL A 24 1.22 8.92 -1.04
N MET A 25 0.36 7.90 -1.03
CA MET A 25 0.64 6.67 -0.27
C MET A 25 1.89 5.94 -0.75
N THR A 26 2.19 5.98 -2.05
CA THR A 26 3.41 5.38 -2.61
C THR A 26 4.65 6.19 -2.23
N MET A 27 4.56 7.51 -2.28
CA MET A 27 5.65 8.41 -1.87
C MET A 27 5.98 8.25 -0.38
N LEU A 28 4.94 8.10 0.44
CA LEU A 28 5.07 7.82 1.87
C LEU A 28 5.73 6.45 2.12
N ALA A 29 5.32 5.41 1.38
CA ALA A 29 5.96 4.09 1.43
C ALA A 29 7.45 4.14 1.07
N LEU A 30 7.81 4.87 0.00
CA LEU A 30 9.19 5.03 -0.44
C LEU A 30 10.01 5.79 0.61
N GLY A 31 9.47 6.90 1.14
CA GLY A 31 10.13 7.66 2.22
C GLY A 31 10.43 6.79 3.43
N LEU A 32 9.48 5.95 3.85
CA LEU A 32 9.66 5.00 4.95
C LEU A 32 10.64 3.87 4.60
N GLY A 33 10.67 3.42 3.33
CA GLY A 33 11.58 2.37 2.87
C GLY A 33 13.04 2.79 2.79
N TYR A 34 13.30 4.05 2.45
CA TYR A 34 14.65 4.65 2.39
C TYR A 34 15.16 5.17 3.74
N ALA A 35 14.28 5.33 4.73
CA ALA A 35 14.69 5.72 6.06
C ALA A 35 15.51 4.59 6.72
N PRO A 36 16.70 4.87 7.28
CA PRO A 36 17.52 3.88 7.99
C PRO A 36 16.96 3.63 9.39
N ILE A 37 15.80 2.99 9.47
CA ILE A 37 15.09 2.64 10.70
C ILE A 37 15.29 1.17 11.05
N ALA A 38 15.14 0.85 12.34
CA ALA A 38 15.19 -0.52 12.84
C ALA A 38 14.28 -1.45 12.03
N GLU A 39 14.77 -2.64 11.66
CA GLU A 39 14.11 -3.56 10.72
C GLU A 39 12.66 -3.88 11.10
N ARG A 40 12.40 -4.05 12.40
CA ARG A 40 11.04 -4.29 12.92
C ARG A 40 10.10 -3.11 12.68
N LEU A 41 10.61 -1.89 12.86
CA LEU A 41 9.84 -0.67 12.65
C LEU A 41 9.61 -0.45 11.15
N LYS A 42 10.60 -0.74 10.29
CA LYS A 42 10.48 -0.71 8.83
C LYS A 42 9.41 -1.70 8.33
N ALA A 43 9.40 -2.92 8.83
CA ALA A 43 8.37 -3.92 8.50
C ALA A 43 6.97 -3.47 8.92
N LEU A 44 6.81 -2.96 10.16
CA LEU A 44 5.53 -2.45 10.66
C LEU A 44 5.03 -1.27 9.80
N LEU A 45 5.91 -0.32 9.46
CA LEU A 45 5.61 0.84 8.63
C LEU A 45 5.21 0.46 7.20
N LEU A 46 5.88 -0.54 6.61
CA LEU A 46 5.49 -1.11 5.31
C LEU A 46 4.09 -1.73 5.36
N VAL A 47 3.79 -2.52 6.40
CA VAL A 47 2.47 -3.12 6.60
C VAL A 47 1.38 -2.06 6.84
N CYS A 48 1.65 -1.03 7.67
CA CYS A 48 0.72 0.07 7.87
C CYS A 48 0.45 0.83 6.56
N THR A 49 1.47 1.01 5.72
CA THR A 49 1.32 1.72 4.45
C THR A 49 0.52 0.91 3.42
N THR A 50 0.70 -0.42 3.39
CA THR A 50 -0.16 -1.28 2.56
C THR A 50 -1.59 -1.30 3.09
N LEU A 51 -1.79 -1.35 4.40
CA LEU A 51 -3.13 -1.24 5.01
C LEU A 51 -3.82 0.09 4.67
N ALA A 52 -3.08 1.20 4.72
CA ALA A 52 -3.59 2.52 4.38
C ALA A 52 -4.04 2.60 2.91
N LYS A 53 -3.26 2.02 1.97
CA LYS A 53 -3.70 1.88 0.57
C LYS A 53 -5.01 1.09 0.45
N ILE A 54 -5.14 -0.01 1.19
CA ILE A 54 -6.35 -0.84 1.18
C ILE A 54 -7.57 -0.06 1.71
N LEU A 55 -7.42 0.65 2.83
CA LEU A 55 -8.50 1.48 3.39
C LEU A 55 -8.91 2.62 2.47
N LEU A 56 -7.94 3.20 1.76
CA LEU A 56 -8.13 4.27 0.80
C LEU A 56 -8.93 3.81 -0.42
N ILE A 57 -8.56 2.64 -0.97
CA ILE A 57 -9.32 1.94 -1.99
C ILE A 57 -10.72 1.64 -1.45
N ALA A 58 -10.83 0.99 -0.28
CA ALA A 58 -12.11 0.64 0.32
C ALA A 58 -13.03 1.85 0.55
N SER A 59 -12.48 3.00 0.99
CA SER A 59 -13.21 4.25 1.23
C SER A 59 -13.69 4.89 -0.07
N ILE A 60 -12.86 4.89 -1.13
CA ILE A 60 -13.25 5.40 -2.46
C ILE A 60 -14.31 4.52 -3.12
N PHE A 61 -14.22 3.20 -2.95
CA PHE A 61 -15.21 2.25 -3.46
C PHE A 61 -16.42 2.05 -2.54
N MET A 62 -16.47 2.73 -1.40
CA MET A 62 -17.55 2.60 -0.42
C MET A 62 -18.86 3.27 -0.87
N HIS A 63 -18.85 4.06 -1.95
CA HIS A 63 -20.05 4.61 -2.59
C HIS A 63 -20.76 3.60 -3.54
N LEU A 64 -20.87 2.33 -3.12
CA LEU A 64 -21.56 1.19 -3.78
C LEU A 64 -20.85 0.44 -4.93
N ARG A 65 -20.62 -0.87 -4.66
CA ARG A 65 -21.30 -1.99 -5.37
C ARG A 65 -20.92 -2.32 -6.83
N TYR A 66 -19.87 -1.76 -7.42
CA TYR A 66 -19.42 -2.24 -8.75
C TYR A 66 -18.30 -3.30 -8.58
N GLU A 67 -18.68 -4.57 -8.72
CA GLU A 67 -17.79 -5.74 -8.82
C GLU A 67 -16.85 -6.02 -7.62
N ARG A 68 -17.43 -6.56 -6.54
CA ARG A 68 -16.71 -7.00 -5.33
C ARG A 68 -15.53 -7.93 -5.65
N ILE A 69 -15.61 -8.72 -6.72
CA ILE A 69 -14.54 -9.64 -7.13
C ILE A 69 -13.30 -8.88 -7.60
N ASN A 70 -13.45 -7.85 -8.43
CA ASN A 70 -12.30 -7.07 -8.91
C ASN A 70 -11.64 -6.30 -7.76
N LEU A 71 -12.45 -5.78 -6.83
CA LEU A 71 -11.96 -5.13 -5.61
C LEU A 71 -11.23 -6.07 -4.67
N ILE A 72 -11.75 -7.28 -4.47
CA ILE A 72 -11.08 -8.32 -3.67
C ILE A 72 -9.75 -8.65 -4.33
N MET A 73 -9.71 -8.89 -5.64
CA MET A 73 -8.49 -9.26 -6.37
C MET A 73 -7.40 -8.18 -6.28
N ILE A 74 -7.77 -6.91 -6.45
CA ILE A 74 -6.82 -5.79 -6.38
C ILE A 74 -6.33 -5.51 -4.96
N THR A 75 -7.13 -5.87 -3.95
CA THR A 75 -6.77 -5.78 -2.53
C THR A 75 -5.94 -6.97 -2.06
N LEU A 76 -6.20 -8.17 -2.62
CA LEU A 76 -5.51 -9.41 -2.27
C LEU A 76 -4.05 -9.38 -2.71
N ALA A 77 -3.76 -8.87 -3.91
CA ALA A 77 -2.42 -8.82 -4.47
C ALA A 77 -1.39 -8.11 -3.55
N PRO A 78 -1.62 -6.86 -3.08
CA PRO A 78 -0.70 -6.20 -2.17
C PRO A 78 -0.67 -6.85 -0.77
N LEU A 79 -1.76 -7.49 -0.33
CA LEU A 79 -1.81 -8.18 0.96
C LEU A 79 -0.96 -9.46 0.96
N VAL A 80 -1.06 -10.27 -0.11
CA VAL A 80 -0.20 -11.44 -0.31
C VAL A 80 1.26 -11.02 -0.41
N LEU A 81 1.55 -9.96 -1.15
CA LEU A 81 2.91 -9.43 -1.26
C LEU A 81 3.45 -8.97 0.10
N ALA A 82 2.63 -8.31 0.92
CA ALA A 82 2.99 -7.94 2.28
C ALA A 82 3.28 -9.17 3.17
N ILE A 83 2.48 -10.24 3.06
CA ILE A 83 2.73 -11.50 3.79
C ILE A 83 4.04 -12.14 3.34
N ILE A 84 4.31 -12.22 2.04
CA ILE A 84 5.56 -12.79 1.51
C ILE A 84 6.76 -11.98 1.98
N LEU A 85 6.69 -10.65 1.89
CA LEU A 85 7.77 -9.75 2.31
C LEU A 85 8.01 -9.88 3.83
N PHE A 86 6.93 -9.96 4.62
CA PHE A 86 7.00 -10.22 6.05
C PHE A 86 7.63 -11.58 6.33
N SER A 87 7.19 -12.66 5.68
CA SER A 87 7.79 -13.99 5.84
C SER A 87 9.26 -14.06 5.44
N PHE A 88 9.70 -13.23 4.49
CA PHE A 88 11.11 -13.13 4.11
C PHE A 88 11.91 -12.27 5.08
N THR A 89 11.30 -11.21 5.64
CA THR A 89 11.96 -10.33 6.60
C THR A 89 12.01 -10.91 8.02
N PHE A 90 11.09 -11.79 8.39
CA PHE A 90 11.11 -12.44 9.70
C PHE A 90 12.39 -13.26 10.00
N PRO A 91 12.85 -14.15 9.09
CA PRO A 91 14.05 -14.95 9.33
C PRO A 91 15.34 -14.12 9.35
N GLU A 92 15.46 -13.02 8.59
CA GLU A 92 16.62 -12.11 8.72
C GLU A 92 16.69 -11.46 10.11
N THR A 93 15.54 -11.09 10.70
CA THR A 93 15.51 -10.51 12.07
C THR A 93 15.87 -11.52 13.18
N LEU A 94 15.63 -12.81 12.95
CA LEU A 94 15.94 -13.90 13.90
C LEU A 94 17.34 -14.50 13.65
N GLY A 95 17.83 -14.48 12.41
CA GLY A 95 19.15 -14.96 12.00
C GLY A 95 20.29 -14.01 12.35
N SER A 96 20.01 -12.72 12.57
CA SER A 96 21.00 -11.72 13.02
C SER A 96 21.44 -11.87 14.49
N ALA A 97 21.06 -12.96 15.17
CA ALA A 97 21.57 -13.29 16.50
C ALA A 97 22.80 -14.23 16.48
N SER A 98 23.17 -14.80 15.32
CA SER A 98 24.26 -15.81 15.24
C SER A 98 25.50 -15.38 14.45
N HIS A 99 25.56 -14.17 13.87
CA HIS A 99 26.77 -13.66 13.19
C HIS A 99 27.61 -12.72 14.08
N VAL A 100 27.63 -12.95 15.39
CA VAL A 100 28.74 -12.56 16.27
C VAL A 100 29.61 -13.80 16.47
N ILE A 101 30.14 -14.31 15.36
CA ILE A 101 31.22 -15.29 15.40
C ILE A 101 32.50 -14.51 15.67
N SER A 102 33.00 -14.70 16.88
CA SER A 102 34.36 -14.41 17.31
C SER A 102 35.37 -14.68 16.19
N VAL A 103 36.01 -13.62 15.71
CA VAL A 103 37.32 -13.70 15.06
C VAL A 103 38.23 -12.71 15.76
N ARG A 104 38.79 -13.22 16.87
CA ARG A 104 40.13 -12.99 17.44
C ARG A 104 40.58 -11.57 17.75
#